data_AF-A0A7K1EBQ3-F1
#
_entry.id   AF-A0A7K1EBQ3-F1
#
_cell.length_a   1.000
_cell.length_b   1.000
_cell.length_c   1.000
_cell.angle_alpha   90.00
_cell.angle_beta   90.00
_cell.angle_gamma   90.00
#
_symmetry.space_group_name_H-M   'P 1'
#
loop_
_entity.id
_entity.type
_entity.pdbx_description
1 polymer ?
#
loop_
_entity_poly.entity_id
_entity_poly.type
_entity_poly.pdbx_seq_one_letter_code
_entity_poly.pdbx_strand_id
1 'polypeptide(L)'
;MQPSGIIFAALDCDAAVIEDWNRWYDLEHTPPNVMLEGVMLSHRYVARPALHAAREAIEGSPFGAGRATFITIYTLTGDPQIAFDDMSTLRERLIATGRMAFPENQKAVREGDCFQSVAAFVSPPTKLVPADVPFVGHTGVVLRQRRGGQEASLDRAARLVELEFVHGVWSLSSRLRDGLD
;
A
#
# COMPACT_ATOMS: atom_id res chain seq x y z
N MET A 1 -9.19 16.47 -8.55
CA MET A 1 -9.24 15.16 -7.88
C MET A 1 -8.21 15.21 -6.76
N GLN A 2 -8.55 14.79 -5.54
CA GLN A 2 -7.68 14.90 -4.36
C GLN A 2 -7.45 13.50 -3.79
N PRO A 3 -6.23 13.13 -3.37
CA PRO A 3 -5.97 11.82 -2.79
C PRO A 3 -6.70 11.69 -1.45
N SER A 4 -7.45 10.60 -1.29
CA SER A 4 -8.31 10.37 -0.12
C SER A 4 -7.89 9.19 0.73
N GLY A 5 -6.98 8.35 0.23
CA GLY A 5 -6.55 7.14 0.94
C GLY A 5 -5.79 6.17 0.06
N ILE A 6 -5.53 4.98 0.60
CA ILE A 6 -4.89 3.89 -0.14
C ILE A 6 -5.60 2.56 0.07
N ILE A 7 -5.51 1.68 -0.92
CA ILE A 7 -5.61 0.23 -0.69
C ILE A 7 -4.19 -0.27 -0.54
N PHE A 8 -3.95 -1.04 0.52
CA PHE A 8 -2.66 -1.61 0.83
C PHE A 8 -2.79 -3.14 0.85
N ALA A 9 -1.85 -3.84 0.20
CA ALA A 9 -1.74 -5.28 0.28
C ALA A 9 -0.28 -5.70 0.39
N ALA A 10 0.02 -6.56 1.35
CA ALA A 10 1.31 -7.24 1.46
C ALA A 10 1.12 -8.73 1.20
N LEU A 11 1.91 -9.27 0.28
CA LEU A 11 1.70 -10.60 -0.31
C LEU A 11 2.98 -11.41 -0.37
N ASP A 12 2.82 -12.73 -0.41
CA ASP A 12 3.85 -13.67 -0.82
C ASP A 12 3.35 -14.52 -2.00
N CYS A 13 4.30 -15.06 -2.76
CA CYS A 13 4.06 -16.14 -3.70
C CYS A 13 5.18 -17.18 -3.60
N ASP A 14 4.92 -18.38 -4.10
CA ASP A 14 5.91 -19.44 -4.13
C ASP A 14 7.09 -19.06 -5.02
N ALA A 15 8.31 -19.32 -4.54
CA ALA A 15 9.53 -18.95 -5.25
C ALA A 15 9.62 -19.55 -6.67
N ALA A 16 9.03 -20.73 -6.87
CA ALA A 16 9.00 -21.43 -8.15
C ALA A 16 8.18 -20.72 -9.24
N VAL A 17 7.31 -19.77 -8.87
CA VAL A 17 6.37 -19.10 -9.79
C VAL A 17 6.43 -17.58 -9.72
N ILE A 18 7.52 -17.01 -9.20
CA ILE A 18 7.68 -15.54 -9.06
C ILE A 18 7.56 -14.82 -10.41
N GLU A 19 8.08 -15.40 -11.49
CA GLU A 19 8.00 -14.78 -12.82
C GLU A 19 6.56 -14.71 -13.33
N ASP A 20 5.82 -15.81 -13.21
CA ASP A 20 4.39 -15.88 -13.56
C ASP A 20 3.56 -14.97 -12.66
N TRP A 21 3.87 -14.90 -11.37
CA TRP A 21 3.25 -13.98 -10.42
C TRP A 21 3.43 -12.53 -10.85
N ASN A 22 4.66 -12.12 -11.20
CA ASN A 22 4.95 -10.77 -11.65
C ASN A 22 4.21 -10.46 -12.96
N ARG A 23 4.26 -11.36 -13.94
CA ARG A 23 3.58 -11.19 -15.22
C ARG A 23 2.07 -11.05 -15.04
N TRP A 24 1.46 -11.91 -14.21
CA TRP A 24 0.05 -11.82 -13.88
C TRP A 24 -0.29 -10.49 -13.21
N TYR A 25 0.55 -10.03 -12.27
CA TYR A 25 0.31 -8.75 -11.59
C TYR A 25 0.33 -7.56 -12.55
N ASP A 26 1.26 -7.58 -13.50
CA ASP A 26 1.51 -6.48 -14.42
C ASP A 26 0.51 -6.45 -15.58
N LEU A 27 0.00 -7.61 -16.02
CA LEU A 27 -0.88 -7.70 -17.20
C LEU A 27 -2.37 -7.87 -16.84
N GLU A 28 -2.67 -8.51 -15.72
CA GLU A 28 -4.02 -8.99 -15.42
C GLU A 28 -4.61 -8.41 -14.14
N HIS A 29 -3.76 -8.08 -13.15
CA HIS A 29 -4.22 -7.55 -11.86
C HIS A 29 -4.23 -6.02 -11.81
N THR A 30 -3.09 -5.38 -12.06
CA THR A 30 -2.92 -3.93 -11.89
C THR A 30 -3.65 -3.10 -12.96
N PRO A 31 -3.52 -3.40 -14.27
CA PRO A 31 -4.14 -2.57 -15.31
C PRO A 31 -5.64 -2.34 -15.14
N PRO A 32 -6.49 -3.37 -14.92
CA PRO A 32 -7.93 -3.13 -14.81
C PRO A 32 -8.34 -2.40 -13.53
N ASN A 33 -7.54 -2.53 -12.48
CA ASN A 33 -7.74 -1.87 -11.20
C ASN A 33 -7.45 -0.37 -11.30
N VAL A 34 -6.38 0.02 -11.99
CA VAL A 34 -6.05 1.44 -12.24
C VAL A 34 -7.09 2.12 -13.14
N MET A 35 -7.82 1.35 -13.94
CA MET A 35 -8.90 1.88 -14.79
C MET A 35 -10.22 2.12 -14.04
N LEU A 36 -10.34 1.71 -12.77
CA LEU A 36 -11.53 1.97 -11.97
C LEU A 36 -11.63 3.44 -11.59
N GLU A 37 -12.86 3.96 -11.59
CA GLU A 37 -13.13 5.25 -10.95
C GLU A 37 -12.74 5.17 -9.47
N GLY A 38 -12.13 6.22 -8.95
CA GLY A 38 -11.62 6.23 -7.58
C GLY A 38 -10.17 5.77 -7.44
N VAL A 39 -9.54 5.15 -8.45
CA VAL A 39 -8.13 4.75 -8.40
C VAL A 39 -7.27 5.72 -9.21
N MET A 40 -6.26 6.31 -8.57
CA MET A 40 -5.39 7.33 -9.20
C MET A 40 -4.06 6.76 -9.67
N LEU A 41 -3.47 5.81 -8.94
CA LEU A 41 -2.21 5.16 -9.28
C LEU A 41 -2.11 3.79 -8.62
N SER A 42 -1.17 2.97 -9.12
CA SER A 42 -0.74 1.74 -8.48
C SER A 42 0.78 1.69 -8.41
N HIS A 43 1.31 1.41 -7.22
CA HIS A 43 2.71 1.15 -6.99
C HIS A 43 2.90 -0.27 -6.45
N ARG A 44 3.93 -0.94 -6.94
CA ARG A 44 4.29 -2.30 -6.53
C ARG A 44 5.76 -2.35 -6.14
N TYR A 45 6.04 -2.99 -5.01
CA TYR A 45 7.37 -3.11 -4.42
C TYR A 45 7.72 -4.56 -4.15
N VAL A 46 9.01 -4.84 -4.21
CA VAL A 46 9.58 -6.13 -3.82
C VAL A 46 10.63 -5.89 -2.74
N ALA A 47 10.44 -6.50 -1.58
CA ALA A 47 11.44 -6.50 -0.53
C ALA A 47 12.57 -7.47 -0.90
N ARG A 48 13.80 -6.95 -1.01
CA ARG A 48 14.99 -7.80 -1.19
C ARG A 48 15.36 -8.47 0.14
N PRO A 49 16.12 -9.59 0.15
CA PRO A 49 16.51 -10.30 1.37
C PRO A 49 17.06 -9.42 2.49
N ALA A 50 17.91 -8.44 2.16
CA ALA A 50 18.45 -7.48 3.13
C ALA A 50 17.37 -6.63 3.80
N LEU A 51 16.29 -6.28 3.09
CA LEU A 51 15.16 -5.55 3.67
C LEU A 51 14.33 -6.44 4.59
N HIS A 52 14.24 -7.74 4.33
CA HIS A 52 13.58 -8.66 5.27
C HIS A 52 14.36 -8.76 6.58
N ALA A 53 15.69 -8.84 6.52
CA ALA A 53 16.55 -8.89 7.69
C ALA A 53 16.51 -7.60 8.53
N ALA A 54 16.23 -6.45 7.90
CA ALA A 54 16.13 -5.16 8.56
C ALA A 54 14.75 -4.86 9.19
N ARG A 55 13.76 -5.75 9.05
CA ARG A 55 12.41 -5.50 9.58
C ARG A 55 12.36 -5.66 11.09
N GLU A 56 11.79 -4.65 11.74
CA GLU A 56 11.33 -4.75 13.11
C GLU A 56 9.85 -5.16 13.09
N ALA A 57 9.56 -6.37 13.58
CA ALA A 57 8.21 -6.90 13.63
C ALA A 57 7.96 -7.56 14.98
N ILE A 58 6.78 -7.32 15.55
CA ILE A 58 6.33 -8.05 16.73
C ILE A 58 6.09 -9.53 16.39
N GLU A 59 6.15 -10.40 17.40
CA GLU A 59 5.81 -11.82 17.22
C GLU A 59 4.41 -11.97 16.62
N GLY A 60 4.26 -12.91 15.69
CA GLY A 60 3.01 -13.14 14.98
C GLY A 60 2.68 -12.13 13.87
N SER A 61 3.46 -11.07 13.70
CA SER A 61 3.24 -10.08 12.62
C SER A 61 3.22 -10.74 11.22
N PRO A 62 2.34 -10.26 10.31
CA PRO A 62 2.34 -10.71 8.92
C PRO A 62 3.64 -10.38 8.16
N PHE A 63 4.43 -9.43 8.67
CA PHE A 63 5.74 -9.05 8.11
C PHE A 63 6.92 -9.81 8.72
N GLY A 64 6.68 -10.61 9.77
CA GLY A 64 7.70 -11.40 10.45
C GLY A 64 8.17 -12.61 9.63
N ALA A 65 9.31 -13.19 10.02
CA ALA A 65 9.88 -14.42 9.45
C ALA A 65 10.06 -14.39 7.92
N GLY A 66 10.42 -13.22 7.35
CA GLY A 66 10.68 -13.09 5.92
C GLY A 66 9.43 -13.10 5.02
N ARG A 67 8.22 -13.10 5.59
CA ARG A 67 6.95 -13.03 4.84
C ARG A 67 6.70 -11.65 4.24
N ALA A 68 5.62 -11.46 3.50
CA ALA A 68 5.22 -10.19 2.89
C ALA A 68 6.32 -9.60 1.98
N THR A 69 6.75 -10.40 1.01
CA THR A 69 7.78 -10.06 0.04
C THR A 69 7.35 -8.96 -0.93
N PHE A 70 6.08 -9.00 -1.33
CA PHE A 70 5.50 -8.03 -2.26
C PHE A 70 4.60 -7.06 -1.52
N ILE A 71 4.62 -5.80 -1.94
CA ILE A 71 3.69 -4.78 -1.47
C ILE A 71 3.05 -4.11 -2.67
N THR A 72 1.74 -3.99 -2.66
CA THR A 72 0.97 -3.25 -3.64
C THR A 72 0.20 -2.15 -2.93
N ILE A 73 0.27 -0.94 -3.47
CA ILE A 73 -0.43 0.24 -2.98
C ILE A 73 -1.21 0.83 -4.14
N TYR A 74 -2.50 1.05 -3.96
CA TYR A 74 -3.32 1.86 -4.86
C TYR A 74 -3.67 3.16 -4.16
N THR A 75 -3.29 4.31 -4.71
CA THR A 75 -3.76 5.61 -4.19
C THR A 75 -5.11 5.92 -4.77
N LEU A 76 -5.99 6.43 -3.92
CA LEU A 76 -7.41 6.59 -4.22
C LEU A 76 -7.84 8.06 -4.18
N THR A 77 -8.98 8.34 -4.81
CA THR A 77 -9.75 9.58 -4.68
C THR A 77 -11.19 9.24 -4.31
N GLY A 78 -11.96 10.22 -3.82
CA GLY A 78 -13.35 10.00 -3.42
C GLY A 78 -13.43 9.20 -2.13
N ASP A 79 -14.43 8.34 -1.95
CA ASP A 79 -14.49 7.46 -0.79
C ASP A 79 -13.60 6.21 -1.03
N PRO A 80 -12.54 5.99 -0.21
CA PRO A 80 -11.70 4.80 -0.30
C PRO A 80 -12.47 3.48 -0.26
N GLN A 81 -13.58 3.42 0.50
CA GLN A 81 -14.36 2.20 0.63
C GLN A 81 -15.06 1.83 -0.67
N ILE A 82 -15.61 2.81 -1.39
CA ILE A 82 -16.26 2.57 -2.68
C ILE A 82 -15.27 1.98 -3.67
N ALA A 83 -14.07 2.56 -3.79
CA ALA A 83 -13.04 2.04 -4.69
C ALA A 83 -12.60 0.61 -4.30
N PHE A 84 -12.53 0.30 -3.01
CA PHE A 84 -12.21 -1.04 -2.51
C PHE A 84 -13.31 -2.07 -2.83
N ASP A 85 -14.57 -1.69 -2.67
CA ASP A 85 -15.72 -2.54 -2.99
C ASP A 85 -15.83 -2.78 -4.52
N ASP A 86 -15.55 -1.76 -5.33
CA ASP A 86 -15.51 -1.85 -6.79
C ASP A 86 -14.36 -2.75 -7.27
N MET A 87 -13.18 -2.65 -6.65
CA MET A 87 -12.06 -3.58 -6.90
C MET A 87 -12.44 -5.03 -6.55
N SER A 88 -13.15 -5.23 -5.44
CA SER A 88 -13.61 -6.57 -5.03
C SER A 88 -14.61 -7.15 -6.04
N THR A 89 -15.58 -6.35 -6.47
CA THR A 89 -16.53 -6.71 -7.53
C THR A 89 -15.83 -7.00 -8.86
N LEU A 90 -14.85 -6.16 -9.25
CA LEU A 90 -14.07 -6.35 -10.46
C LEU A 90 -13.29 -7.66 -10.41
N ARG A 91 -12.60 -7.95 -9.30
CA ARG A 91 -11.86 -9.21 -9.10
C ARG A 91 -12.75 -10.43 -9.37
N GLU A 92 -13.98 -10.46 -8.85
CA GLU A 92 -14.90 -11.58 -9.08
C GLU A 92 -15.21 -11.77 -10.57
N ARG A 93 -15.48 -10.68 -11.30
CA ARG A 93 -15.70 -10.74 -12.76
C ARG A 93 -14.45 -11.22 -13.52
N LEU A 94 -13.27 -10.79 -13.10
CA LEU A 94 -12.02 -11.17 -13.76
C LEU A 94 -11.67 -12.64 -13.50
N ILE A 95 -11.96 -13.16 -12.30
CA ILE A 95 -11.86 -14.59 -12.00
C ILE A 95 -12.85 -15.38 -12.88
N ALA A 96 -14.11 -14.95 -12.95
CA ALA A 96 -15.15 -15.63 -13.72
C ALA A 96 -14.85 -15.69 -15.23
N THR A 97 -14.06 -14.73 -15.75
CA THR A 97 -13.63 -14.67 -17.16
C THR A 97 -12.24 -15.25 -17.40
N GLY A 98 -11.60 -15.84 -16.38
CA GLY A 98 -10.27 -16.43 -16.47
C GLY A 98 -9.12 -15.42 -16.55
N ARG A 99 -9.40 -14.12 -16.46
CA ARG A 99 -8.44 -13.02 -16.66
C ARG A 99 -7.79 -12.51 -15.36
N MET A 100 -7.96 -13.25 -14.28
CA MET A 100 -7.31 -13.09 -12.97
C MET A 100 -7.08 -14.48 -12.32
N ALA A 101 -6.76 -15.48 -13.12
CA ALA A 101 -6.58 -16.86 -12.66
C ALA A 101 -5.11 -17.08 -12.26
N PHE A 102 -4.76 -16.81 -11.00
CA PHE A 102 -3.49 -17.25 -10.41
C PHE A 102 -3.77 -18.35 -9.37
N PRO A 103 -2.99 -19.44 -9.31
CA PRO A 103 -3.23 -20.53 -8.37
C PRO A 103 -3.26 -20.03 -6.91
N GLU A 104 -4.41 -20.16 -6.25
CA GLU A 104 -4.60 -19.65 -4.87
C GLU A 104 -3.66 -20.31 -3.86
N ASN A 105 -3.26 -21.56 -4.09
CA ASN A 105 -2.31 -22.27 -3.23
C ASN A 105 -0.84 -21.84 -3.42
N GLN A 106 -0.54 -21.00 -4.42
CA GLN A 106 0.81 -20.51 -4.73
C GLN A 106 1.01 -19.04 -4.35
N LYS A 107 0.03 -18.43 -3.69
CA LYS A 107 0.09 -17.05 -3.18
C LYS A 107 -0.54 -16.96 -1.80
N ALA A 108 -0.18 -15.92 -1.06
CA ALA A 108 -0.79 -15.60 0.21
C ALA A 108 -0.90 -14.09 0.39
N VAL A 109 -2.10 -13.60 0.69
CA VAL A 109 -2.29 -12.25 1.23
C VAL A 109 -1.93 -12.31 2.71
N ARG A 110 -0.90 -11.58 3.12
CA ARG A 110 -0.41 -11.56 4.52
C ARG A 110 -1.01 -10.42 5.30
N GLU A 111 -1.14 -9.26 4.66
CA GLU A 111 -1.69 -8.05 5.23
C GLU A 111 -2.48 -7.33 4.14
N GLY A 112 -3.60 -6.72 4.50
CA GLY A 112 -4.49 -6.06 3.56
C GLY A 112 -5.44 -5.11 4.27
N ASP A 113 -5.60 -3.91 3.74
CA ASP A 113 -6.53 -2.93 4.29
C ASP A 113 -6.92 -1.85 3.27
N CYS A 114 -7.99 -1.14 3.60
CA CYS A 114 -8.35 0.13 3.01
C CYS A 114 -8.10 1.23 4.04
N PHE A 115 -7.23 2.17 3.71
CA PHE A 115 -6.84 3.27 4.57
C PHE A 115 -7.39 4.58 4.04
N GLN A 116 -7.78 5.46 4.96
CA GLN A 116 -8.17 6.84 4.67
C GLN A 116 -7.04 7.80 5.02
N SER A 117 -6.88 8.85 4.22
CA SER A 117 -5.96 9.96 4.50
C SER A 117 -6.38 10.70 5.76
N VAL A 118 -5.43 10.90 6.67
CA VAL A 118 -5.59 11.70 7.88
C VAL A 118 -4.92 13.06 7.72
N ALA A 119 -3.65 13.05 7.31
CA ALA A 119 -2.86 14.26 7.10
C ALA A 119 -1.70 13.97 6.16
N ALA A 120 -1.14 15.02 5.56
CA ALA A 120 0.13 14.95 4.86
C ALA A 120 0.99 16.14 5.27
N PHE A 121 2.28 15.88 5.43
CA PHE A 121 3.28 16.85 5.83
C PHE A 121 4.31 16.96 4.71
N VAL A 122 4.83 18.16 4.50
CA VAL A 122 5.81 18.46 3.44
C VAL A 122 7.02 19.15 4.04
N SER A 123 8.19 18.90 3.45
CA SER A 123 9.41 19.55 3.90
C SER A 123 9.39 21.05 3.57
N PRO A 124 9.67 21.95 4.55
CA PRO A 124 9.61 23.40 4.36
C PRO A 124 10.43 23.98 3.19
N PRO A 125 11.61 23.45 2.83
CA PRO A 125 12.40 23.97 1.71
C PRO A 125 11.81 23.69 0.32
N THR A 126 10.77 22.84 0.24
CA THR A 126 10.18 22.41 -1.03
C THR A 126 8.96 23.25 -1.40
N LYS A 127 8.61 23.29 -2.69
CA LYS A 127 7.32 23.85 -3.17
C LYS A 127 6.18 22.82 -3.15
N LEU A 128 6.42 21.64 -2.56
CA LEU A 128 5.46 20.56 -2.49
C LEU A 128 4.29 20.97 -1.60
N VAL A 129 3.06 20.69 -2.02
CA VAL A 129 1.89 20.84 -1.14
C VAL A 129 1.46 19.48 -0.60
N PRO A 130 0.81 19.41 0.59
CA PRO A 130 0.39 18.14 1.19
C PRO A 130 -0.39 17.20 0.27
N ALA A 131 -1.26 17.76 -0.59
CA ALA A 131 -2.03 17.02 -1.58
C ALA A 131 -1.17 16.29 -2.62
N ASP A 132 0.06 16.74 -2.86
CA ASP A 132 0.94 16.18 -3.88
C ASP A 132 1.84 15.06 -3.31
N VAL A 133 1.95 14.94 -1.98
CA VAL A 133 2.80 13.94 -1.30
C VAL A 133 2.58 12.51 -1.84
N PRO A 134 1.34 12.03 -2.06
CA PRO A 134 1.11 10.68 -2.57
C PRO A 134 1.67 10.40 -3.97
N PHE A 135 1.99 11.45 -4.73
CA PHE A 135 2.44 11.37 -6.13
C PHE A 135 3.94 11.67 -6.29
N VAL A 136 4.63 12.02 -5.20
CA VAL A 136 6.08 12.28 -5.25
C VAL A 136 6.80 10.99 -5.63
N GLY A 137 7.64 11.07 -6.66
CA GLY A 137 8.43 9.93 -7.12
C GLY A 137 9.38 9.41 -6.04
N HIS A 138 9.44 8.09 -5.88
CA HIS A 138 10.29 7.41 -4.90
C HIS A 138 10.65 6.01 -5.40
N THR A 139 11.73 5.44 -4.87
CA THR A 139 12.23 4.10 -5.24
C THR A 139 11.91 3.03 -4.19
N GLY A 140 11.19 3.39 -3.13
CA GLY A 140 10.83 2.49 -2.05
C GLY A 140 9.98 3.17 -1.00
N VAL A 141 9.46 2.37 -0.07
CA VAL A 141 8.58 2.82 1.01
C VAL A 141 9.08 2.32 2.35
N VAL A 142 8.93 3.15 3.38
CA VAL A 142 9.09 2.75 4.78
C VAL A 142 7.70 2.68 5.37
N LEU A 143 7.31 1.50 5.84
CA LEU A 143 6.01 1.27 6.44
C LEU A 143 6.15 1.13 7.94
N ARG A 144 5.27 1.82 8.67
CA ARG A 144 5.19 1.70 10.11
C ARG A 144 3.74 1.62 10.50
N GLN A 145 3.32 0.45 10.99
CA GLN A 145 1.98 0.20 11.49
C GLN A 145 1.99 0.28 13.01
N ARG A 146 1.04 1.02 13.59
CA ARG A 146 0.86 1.10 15.03
C ARG A 146 -0.61 1.04 15.40
N ARG A 147 -0.89 0.65 16.64
CA ARG A 147 -2.24 0.68 17.18
C ARG A 147 -2.33 1.71 18.30
N GLY A 148 -3.20 2.70 18.10
CA GLY A 148 -3.45 3.81 19.00
C GLY A 148 -2.36 4.87 18.98
N GLY A 149 -2.69 6.05 19.54
CA GLY A 149 -1.75 7.15 19.66
C GLY A 149 -1.62 8.01 18.41
N GLN A 150 -2.70 8.16 17.63
CA GLN A 150 -2.74 8.93 16.39
C GLN A 150 -2.14 10.33 16.53
N GLU A 151 -2.43 11.06 17.61
CA GLU A 151 -1.84 12.38 17.88
C GLU A 151 -0.30 12.31 17.92
N ALA A 152 0.27 11.36 18.66
CA ALA A 152 1.71 11.15 18.72
C ALA A 152 2.31 10.65 17.38
N SER A 153 1.53 9.91 16.58
CA SER A 153 1.91 9.53 15.22
C SER A 153 1.97 10.74 14.28
N LEU A 154 1.00 11.67 14.38
CA LEU A 154 0.97 12.93 13.62
C LEU A 154 2.10 13.88 14.04
N ASP A 155 2.34 14.07 15.33
CA ASP A 155 3.46 14.88 15.84
C ASP A 155 4.82 14.36 15.36
N ARG A 156 4.94 13.03 15.20
CA ARG A 156 6.14 12.43 14.63
C ARG A 156 6.22 12.70 13.12
N ALA A 157 5.13 12.54 12.39
CA ALA A 157 5.09 12.81 10.95
C ALA A 157 5.48 14.26 10.63
N ALA A 158 5.00 15.21 11.44
CA ALA A 158 5.38 16.63 11.35
C ALA A 158 6.88 16.89 11.56
N ARG A 159 7.54 16.12 12.43
CA ARG A 159 8.99 16.21 12.65
C ARG A 159 9.82 15.47 11.60
N LEU A 160 9.29 14.40 11.01
CA LEU A 160 10.02 13.62 10.01
C LEU A 160 10.36 14.44 8.77
N VAL A 161 9.50 15.38 8.37
CA VAL A 161 9.74 16.26 7.21
C VAL A 161 10.80 17.34 7.45
N GLU A 162 11.30 17.47 8.69
CA GLU A 162 12.45 18.32 9.03
C GLU A 162 13.79 17.64 8.67
N LEU A 163 13.78 16.33 8.41
CA LEU A 163 14.95 15.59 7.95
C LEU A 163 15.23 15.92 6.47
N GLU A 164 16.48 16.23 6.14
CA GLU A 164 16.90 16.69 4.80
C GLU A 164 16.46 15.75 3.65
N PHE A 165 16.40 14.44 3.92
CA PHE A 165 16.08 13.41 2.94
C PHE A 165 14.59 13.04 2.88
N VAL A 166 13.72 13.70 3.64
CA VAL A 166 12.28 13.43 3.67
C VAL A 166 11.53 14.59 3.03
N HIS A 167 11.01 14.38 1.83
CA HIS A 167 10.25 15.42 1.11
C HIS A 167 8.79 15.53 1.56
N GLY A 168 8.20 14.43 2.01
CA GLY A 168 6.84 14.41 2.54
C GLY A 168 6.53 13.13 3.30
N VAL A 169 5.53 13.21 4.18
CA VAL A 169 5.01 12.07 4.94
C VAL A 169 3.50 12.07 4.81
N TRP A 170 2.94 10.91 4.45
CA TRP A 170 1.49 10.73 4.36
C TRP A 170 1.01 9.85 5.51
N SER A 171 0.13 10.40 6.34
CA SER A 171 -0.46 9.73 7.49
C SER A 171 -1.86 9.23 7.15
N LEU A 172 -2.12 7.98 7.52
CA LEU A 172 -3.28 7.19 7.10
C LEU A 172 -3.91 6.53 8.32
N SER A 173 -5.20 6.23 8.26
CA SER A 173 -5.88 5.42 9.28
C SER A 173 -6.69 4.31 8.63
N SER A 174 -6.67 3.12 9.21
CA SER A 174 -7.44 2.00 8.70
C SER A 174 -8.94 2.28 8.78
N ARG A 175 -9.68 1.84 7.75
CA ARG A 175 -11.15 1.83 7.76
C ARG A 175 -11.72 0.51 8.28
N LEU A 176 -10.93 -0.56 8.30
CA LEU A 176 -11.38 -1.90 8.66
C LEU A 176 -10.92 -2.33 10.06
N ARG A 177 -9.95 -1.62 10.65
CA ARG A 177 -9.32 -1.98 11.92
C ARG A 177 -9.18 -0.76 12.84
N ASP A 178 -10.01 -0.73 13.86
CA ASP A 178 -10.05 0.37 14.82
C ASP A 178 -8.69 0.68 15.45
N GLY A 179 -8.32 1.96 15.38
CA GLY A 179 -7.10 2.49 15.97
C GLY A 179 -5.82 2.06 15.27
N LEU A 180 -5.85 1.45 14.08
CA LEU A 180 -4.64 1.23 13.30
C LEU A 180 -4.27 2.52 12.52
N ASP A 181 -3.09 3.07 12.84
CA ASP A 181 -2.48 4.28 12.24
C ASP A 181 -1.04 4.05 11.75
#